data_AF-A0A954WSN5-F1
#
_entry.id   AF-A0A954WSN5-F1
#
_cell.length_a   1.000
_cell.length_b   1.000
_cell.length_c   1.000
_cell.angle_alpha   90.00
_cell.angle_beta   90.00
_cell.angle_gamma   90.00
#
_symmetry.space_group_name_H-M   'P 1'
#
loop_
_entity.id
_entity.type
_entity.pdbx_description
1 polymer ?
#
loop_
_entity_poly.entity_id
_entity_poly.type
_entity_poly.pdbx_seq_one_letter_code
_entity_poly.pdbx_strand_id
1 'polypeptide(L)'
;FAWLMGIPSNDCLRAGELLGLKMATNEFVAYGQLGEWMKQTGEDAPAERTSVILTYALAGFANISSIGIQIGGIGAVAPSRRSDLARLGIKAMLGGTLAAFMTACIAGILL
;
A
#
# COMPACT_ATOMS: atom_id res chain seq x y z
N PHE A 1 11.08 0.37 4.61
CA PHE A 1 9.81 0.94 5.09
C PHE A 1 9.08 0.04 6.07
N ALA A 2 8.88 -1.25 5.78
CA ALA A 2 8.23 -2.21 6.69
C ALA A 2 8.71 -2.11 8.15
N TRP A 3 10.01 -2.22 8.39
CA TRP A 3 10.61 -2.09 9.72
C TRP A 3 10.26 -0.76 10.44
N LEU A 4 10.26 0.36 9.71
CA LEU A 4 9.93 1.68 10.26
C LEU A 4 8.46 1.80 10.68
N MET A 5 7.57 0.97 10.12
CA MET A 5 6.16 0.91 10.53
C MET A 5 5.95 0.02 11.76
N GLY A 6 7.01 -0.59 12.31
CA GLY A 6 6.94 -1.47 13.48
C GLY A 6 6.74 -2.95 13.16
N ILE A 7 7.02 -3.38 11.93
CA ILE A 7 7.03 -4.79 11.54
C ILE A 7 8.31 -5.46 12.07
N PRO A 8 8.20 -6.63 12.74
CA PRO A 8 9.34 -7.46 13.14
C PRO A 8 10.35 -7.74 12.01
N SER A 9 11.63 -7.80 12.33
CA SER A 9 12.70 -7.90 11.32
C SER A 9 12.61 -9.16 10.45
N ASN A 10 12.15 -10.29 11.01
CA ASN A 10 11.92 -11.54 10.29
C ASN A 10 10.87 -11.40 9.17
N ASP A 11 9.86 -10.57 9.40
CA ASP A 11 8.75 -10.38 8.45
C ASP A 11 9.01 -9.27 7.45
N CYS A 12 10.05 -8.45 7.67
CA CYS A 12 10.28 -7.22 6.91
C CYS A 12 10.51 -7.43 5.41
N LEU A 13 11.19 -8.52 5.02
CA LEU A 13 11.45 -8.81 3.62
C LEU A 13 10.13 -9.08 2.88
N ARG A 14 9.35 -10.04 3.40
CA ARG A 14 8.07 -10.44 2.82
C ARG A 14 7.03 -9.33 2.87
N ALA A 15 6.99 -8.56 3.96
CA ALA A 15 6.19 -7.35 4.06
C ALA A 15 6.59 -6.31 2.98
N GLY A 16 7.89 -6.10 2.77
CA GLY A 16 8.41 -5.21 1.74
C GLY A 16 7.98 -5.60 0.32
N GLU A 17 7.99 -6.90 0.03
CA GLU A 17 7.49 -7.46 -1.24
C GLU A 17 6.01 -7.10 -1.47
N LEU A 18 5.16 -7.26 -0.45
CA LEU A 18 3.73 -6.92 -0.55
C LEU A 18 3.50 -5.42 -0.77
N LEU A 19 4.24 -4.56 -0.06
CA LEU A 19 4.16 -3.10 -0.24
C LEU A 19 4.60 -2.69 -1.65
N GLY A 20 5.66 -3.30 -2.17
CA GLY A 20 6.14 -3.09 -3.53
C GLY A 20 5.16 -3.60 -4.58
N LEU A 21 4.63 -4.81 -4.38
CA LEU A 21 3.62 -5.43 -5.25
C LEU A 21 2.39 -4.54 -5.35
N LYS A 22 1.91 -4.00 -4.23
CA LYS A 22 0.79 -3.06 -4.21
C LYS A 22 1.04 -1.82 -5.05
N MET A 23 2.25 -1.25 -4.96
CA MET A 23 2.60 -0.03 -5.72
C MET A 23 2.73 -0.32 -7.22
N ALA A 24 3.35 -1.45 -7.58
CA ALA A 24 3.57 -1.86 -8.95
C ALA A 24 2.28 -2.35 -9.65
N THR A 25 1.39 -3.00 -8.91
CA THR A 25 0.13 -3.54 -9.39
C THR A 25 -1.05 -2.77 -8.77
N ASN A 26 -1.65 -3.32 -7.71
CA ASN A 26 -2.67 -2.70 -6.88
C ASN A 26 -2.78 -3.44 -5.53
N GLU A 27 -3.53 -2.84 -4.62
CA GLU A 27 -3.83 -3.38 -3.30
C GLU A 27 -4.59 -4.70 -3.33
N PHE A 28 -5.45 -4.94 -4.32
CA PHE A 28 -6.24 -6.17 -4.40
C PHE A 28 -5.35 -7.41 -4.58
N VAL A 29 -4.36 -7.34 -5.47
CA VAL A 29 -3.38 -8.42 -5.68
C VAL A 29 -2.53 -8.63 -4.42
N ALA A 30 -2.10 -7.52 -3.78
CA ALA A 30 -1.32 -7.59 -2.55
C ALA A 30 -2.11 -8.19 -1.38
N TYR A 31 -3.39 -7.85 -1.24
CA TYR A 31 -4.28 -8.45 -0.24
C TYR A 31 -4.46 -9.95 -0.48
N GLY A 32 -4.56 -10.38 -1.74
CA GLY A 32 -4.59 -11.81 -2.07
C GLY A 32 -3.36 -12.55 -1.53
N GLN A 33 -2.16 -12.00 -1.75
CA GLN A 33 -0.92 -12.61 -1.24
C GLN A 33 -0.77 -12.51 0.29
N LEU A 34 -1.22 -11.41 0.91
CA LEU A 34 -1.27 -11.30 2.37
C LEU A 34 -2.20 -12.35 2.96
N GLY A 35 -3.37 -12.56 2.36
CA GLY A 35 -4.34 -13.57 2.79
C GLY A 35 -3.78 -14.99 2.71
N GLU A 36 -3.00 -15.32 1.67
CA GLU A 36 -2.30 -16.61 1.61
C GLU A 36 -1.19 -16.73 2.66
N TRP A 37 -0.44 -15.66 2.92
CA TRP A 37 0.60 -15.67 3.95
C TRP A 37 0.00 -15.88 5.35
N MET A 38 -1.12 -15.22 5.66
CA MET A 38 -1.81 -15.37 6.95
C MET A 38 -2.41 -16.76 7.20
N LYS A 39 -2.52 -17.62 6.18
CA LYS A 39 -2.95 -19.03 6.34
C LYS A 39 -1.80 -19.96 6.74
N GLN A 40 -0.55 -19.51 6.63
CA GLN A 40 0.61 -20.30 7.01
C GLN A 40 0.65 -20.51 8.53
N THR A 41 1.40 -21.51 8.98
CA THR A 41 1.51 -21.89 10.39
C THR A 41 2.98 -22.09 10.77
N GLY A 42 3.27 -22.04 12.07
CA GLY A 42 4.65 -22.19 12.57
C GLY A 42 5.53 -20.99 12.22
N GLU A 43 6.78 -21.25 11.84
CA GLU A 43 7.78 -20.21 11.54
C GLU A 43 7.53 -19.45 10.24
N ASP A 44 6.73 -20.03 9.32
CA ASP A 44 6.38 -19.40 8.04
C ASP A 44 5.24 -18.37 8.20
N ALA A 45 4.46 -18.45 9.28
CA ALA A 45 3.35 -17.54 9.54
C ALA A 45 3.84 -16.12 9.87
N PRO A 46 3.16 -15.07 9.37
CA PRO A 46 3.47 -13.70 9.78
C PRO A 46 3.12 -13.52 11.26
N ALA A 47 3.89 -12.67 11.95
CA ALA A 47 3.47 -12.21 13.27
C ALA A 47 2.10 -11.52 13.18
N GLU A 48 1.28 -11.66 14.22
CA GLU A 48 -0.04 -11.01 14.28
C GLU A 48 0.06 -9.50 14.03
N ARG A 49 1.06 -8.87 14.67
CA ARG A 49 1.40 -7.46 14.48
C ARG A 49 1.69 -7.10 13.01
N THR A 50 2.43 -7.95 12.30
CA THR A 50 2.73 -7.78 10.87
C THR A 50 1.45 -7.78 10.05
N SER A 51 0.56 -8.74 10.32
CA SER A 51 -0.71 -8.89 9.62
C SER A 51 -1.60 -7.65 9.78
N VAL A 52 -1.69 -7.12 11.00
CA VAL A 52 -2.47 -5.90 11.26
C VAL A 52 -1.84 -4.68 10.59
N ILE A 53 -0.53 -4.45 10.75
CA ILE A 53 0.17 -3.31 10.12
C ILE A 53 0.02 -3.35 8.60
N LEU A 54 0.22 -4.51 7.97
CA LEU A 54 0.06 -4.66 6.53
C LEU A 54 -1.38 -4.45 6.07
N THR A 55 -2.36 -4.87 6.86
CA THR A 55 -3.78 -4.63 6.54
C THR A 55 -4.06 -3.14 6.35
N TYR A 56 -3.49 -2.28 7.21
CA TYR A 56 -3.60 -0.83 7.09
C TYR A 56 -2.67 -0.23 6.01
N ALA A 57 -1.44 -0.73 5.90
CA ALA A 57 -0.47 -0.20 4.93
C ALA A 57 -0.89 -0.45 3.47
N LEU A 58 -1.62 -1.54 3.22
CA LEU A 58 -2.17 -1.89 1.91
C LEU A 58 -3.49 -1.17 1.61
N ALA A 59 -4.16 -0.59 2.62
CA ALA A 59 -5.48 0.02 2.50
C ALA A 59 -5.44 1.36 1.74
N GLY A 60 -5.31 1.30 0.41
CA GLY A 60 -5.50 2.47 -0.44
C GLY A 60 -5.05 2.26 -1.89
N PHE A 61 -5.71 2.96 -2.80
CA PHE A 61 -5.50 2.85 -4.25
C PHE A 61 -4.25 3.59 -4.76
N ALA A 62 -3.25 3.83 -3.91
CA ALA A 62 -2.02 4.50 -4.33
C ALA A 62 -1.08 3.53 -5.08
N ASN A 63 -1.29 3.40 -6.38
CA ASN A 63 -0.52 2.56 -7.32
C ASN A 63 -0.41 3.27 -8.69
N ILE A 64 0.43 2.73 -9.58
CA ILE A 64 0.69 3.36 -10.89
C ILE A 64 -0.58 3.44 -11.75
N SER A 65 -1.39 2.38 -11.74
CA SER A 65 -2.65 2.30 -12.51
C SER A 65 -3.65 3.39 -12.11
N SER A 66 -3.71 3.72 -10.82
CA SER A 66 -4.59 4.76 -10.30
C SER A 66 -4.29 6.16 -10.82
N ILE A 67 -3.06 6.44 -11.26
CA ILE A 67 -2.75 7.71 -11.93
C ILE A 67 -3.57 7.83 -13.22
N GLY A 68 -3.60 6.76 -14.02
CA GLY A 68 -4.41 6.70 -15.24
C GLY A 68 -5.91 6.83 -14.96
N ILE A 69 -6.40 6.15 -13.93
CA ILE A 69 -7.80 6.24 -13.48
C ILE A 69 -8.16 7.68 -13.13
N GLN A 70 -7.32 8.39 -12.38
CA GLN A 70 -7.58 9.77 -11.97
C GLN A 70 -7.49 10.76 -13.15
N ILE A 71 -6.55 10.57 -14.09
CA ILE A 71 -6.49 11.37 -15.31
C ILE A 71 -7.74 11.15 -16.16
N GLY A 72 -8.21 9.92 -16.31
CA GLY A 72 -9.42 9.59 -17.06
C GLY A 72 -10.69 10.13 -16.39
N GLY A 73 -10.88 9.83 -15.11
CA GLY A 73 -12.06 10.21 -14.33
C GLY A 73 -12.16 11.72 -14.11
N ILE A 74 -11.19 12.32 -13.42
CA ILE A 74 -11.20 13.77 -13.14
C ILE A 74 -11.02 14.56 -14.43
N GLY A 75 -10.19 14.09 -15.36
CA GLY A 75 -10.00 14.75 -16.64
C GLY A 75 -11.20 14.66 -17.59
N ALA A 76 -12.20 13.80 -17.34
CA ALA A 76 -13.47 13.86 -18.05
C ALA A 76 -14.35 15.01 -17.52
N VAL A 77 -14.31 15.27 -16.21
CA VAL A 77 -15.06 16.36 -15.55
C VAL A 77 -14.39 17.72 -15.76
N ALA A 78 -13.05 17.76 -15.78
CA ALA A 78 -12.26 18.97 -15.97
C ALA A 78 -11.18 18.78 -17.05
N PRO A 79 -11.54 18.77 -18.35
CA PRO A 79 -10.60 18.49 -19.45
C PRO A 79 -9.36 19.39 -19.48
N SER A 80 -9.52 20.67 -19.14
CA SER A 80 -8.42 21.65 -19.08
C SER A 80 -7.38 21.36 -18.00
N ARG A 81 -7.66 20.45 -17.06
CA ARG A 81 -6.76 20.10 -15.94
C ARG A 81 -6.01 18.78 -16.12
N ARG A 82 -6.19 18.08 -17.24
CA ARG A 82 -5.53 16.78 -17.52
C ARG A 82 -4.00 16.85 -17.40
N SER A 83 -3.39 17.93 -17.88
CA SER A 83 -1.93 18.15 -17.80
C SER A 83 -1.44 18.33 -16.36
N ASP A 84 -2.21 19.04 -15.52
CA ASP A 84 -1.91 19.18 -14.09
C ASP A 84 -1.96 17.81 -13.40
N LEU A 85 -3.00 17.01 -13.66
CA LEU A 85 -3.16 15.66 -13.09
C LEU A 85 -1.99 14.74 -13.47
N ALA A 86 -1.61 14.72 -14.75
CA ALA A 86 -0.47 13.95 -15.23
C ALA A 86 0.84 14.38 -14.56
N ARG A 87 1.07 15.70 -14.45
CA ARG A 87 2.27 16.27 -13.80
C ARG A 87 2.34 15.93 -12.31
N LEU A 88 1.20 15.86 -11.62
CA LEU A 88 1.13 15.57 -10.20
C LEU A 88 1.02 14.07 -9.88
N GLY A 89 0.74 13.20 -10.86
CA GLY A 89 0.38 11.80 -10.65
C GLY A 89 1.32 11.03 -9.73
N ILE A 90 2.64 11.06 -9.99
CA ILE A 90 3.62 10.35 -9.16
C ILE A 90 3.69 10.94 -7.74
N LYS A 91 3.65 12.28 -7.61
CA LYS A 91 3.65 12.94 -6.30
C LYS A 91 2.40 12.58 -5.49
N ALA A 92 1.23 12.54 -6.14
CA ALA A 92 -0.03 12.14 -5.53
C ALA A 92 -0.01 10.66 -5.11
N MET A 93 0.52 9.77 -5.94
CA MET A 93 0.68 8.35 -5.63
C MET A 93 1.60 8.13 -4.41
N LEU A 94 2.75 8.81 -4.36
CA LEU A 94 3.66 8.74 -3.22
C LEU A 94 3.02 9.33 -1.96
N GLY A 95 2.31 10.47 -2.08
CA GLY A 95 1.55 11.07 -0.98
C GLY A 95 0.48 10.13 -0.42
N GLY A 96 -0.30 9.47 -1.29
CA GLY A 96 -1.28 8.47 -0.88
C GLY A 96 -0.64 7.24 -0.22
N THR A 97 0.53 6.81 -0.68
CA THR A 97 1.29 5.72 -0.05
C THR A 97 1.74 6.09 1.36
N LEU A 98 2.30 7.29 1.53
CA LEU A 98 2.72 7.78 2.85
C LEU A 98 1.54 7.95 3.80
N ALA A 99 0.37 8.38 3.31
CA ALA A 99 -0.84 8.46 4.11
C ALA A 99 -1.27 7.08 4.64
N ALA A 100 -1.26 6.04 3.80
CA ALA A 100 -1.56 4.68 4.22
C ALA A 100 -0.52 4.16 5.24
N PHE A 101 0.76 4.45 5.02
CA PHE A 101 1.83 4.07 5.96
C PHE A 101 1.68 4.76 7.32
N MET A 102 1.25 6.03 7.33
CA MET A 102 0.98 6.75 8.57
C MET A 102 -0.16 6.09 9.36
N THR A 103 -1.25 5.71 8.69
CA THR A 103 -2.34 4.93 9.32
C THR A 103 -1.82 3.60 9.87
N ALA A 104 -0.96 2.90 9.12
CA ALA A 104 -0.34 1.65 9.56
C ALA A 104 0.56 1.82 10.78
N CYS A 105 1.34 2.92 10.85
CA CYS A 105 2.12 3.26 12.03
C CYS A 105 1.24 3.53 13.25
N ILE A 106 0.13 4.26 13.09
CA ILE A 106 -0.83 4.51 14.17
C ILE A 106 -1.42 3.19 14.66
N ALA A 107 -1.85 2.32 13.74
CA ALA A 107 -2.32 0.98 14.11
C ALA A 107 -1.23 0.21 14.87
N GLY A 108 0.01 0.23 14.38
CA GLY A 108 1.16 -0.37 15.08
C GLY A 108 1.37 0.16 16.50
N ILE A 109 1.25 1.46 16.73
CA ILE A 109 1.45 2.07 18.07
C ILE A 109 0.36 1.63 19.06
N LEU A 110 -0.85 1.37 18.60
CA LEU A 110 -2.00 1.02 19.45
C LEU A 110 -2.15 -0.49 19.71
N LEU A 111 -1.30 -1.31 19.10
CA LEU A 111 -1.18 -2.77 19.31
C LEU A 111 -0.11 -3.07 20.35
#